data_AF-A0A9P7DSQ5-F1
#
_entry.id   AF-A0A9P7DSQ5-F1
#
_cell.length_a   1.000
_cell.length_b   1.000
_cell.length_c   1.000
_cell.angle_alpha   90.00
_cell.angle_beta   90.00
_cell.angle_gamma   90.00
#
_symmetry.space_group_name_H-M   'P 1'
#
loop_
_entity.id
_entity.type
_entity.pdbx_description
1 polymer ?
#
loop_
_entity_poly.entity_id
_entity_poly.type
_entity_poly.pdbx_seq_one_letter_code
_entity_poly.pdbx_strand_id
1 'polypeptide(L)'
;MLSEQAPPPWLTTAIRSLQEQYPDDKFEAILRRAPPRTVLEWRMKCLDCPGKLYNSGPGDTLQNYEVHLRNRQHRLRVNSRLTQAPAS
;
A
#
# COMPACT_ATOMS: atom_id res chain seq x y z
N MET A 1 11.65 13.50 -16.04
CA MET A 1 11.86 12.04 -16.05
C MET A 1 12.25 11.56 -14.65
N LEU A 2 11.31 11.59 -13.70
CA LEU A 2 11.51 10.95 -12.40
C LEU A 2 10.58 9.74 -12.36
N SER A 3 11.10 8.57 -11.98
CA SER A 3 10.36 7.38 -11.47
C SER A 3 10.47 6.08 -12.29
N GLU A 4 11.68 5.65 -12.67
CA GLU A 4 11.93 4.27 -13.17
C GLU A 4 12.75 3.43 -12.18
N GLN A 5 12.69 3.75 -10.88
CA GLN A 5 13.23 2.82 -9.88
C GLN A 5 12.19 1.76 -9.59
N ALA A 6 12.46 0.54 -10.06
CA ALA A 6 11.65 -0.62 -9.76
C ALA A 6 11.64 -0.89 -8.25
N PRO A 7 10.49 -1.29 -7.67
CA PRO A 7 10.46 -1.75 -6.29
C PRO A 7 11.40 -2.95 -6.11
N PRO A 8 12.12 -3.02 -4.99
CA PRO A 8 12.99 -4.16 -4.71
C PRO A 8 12.18 -5.46 -4.71
N PRO A 9 12.83 -6.61 -4.96
CA PRO A 9 12.14 -7.89 -5.14
C PRO A 9 11.33 -8.29 -3.90
N TRP A 10 11.81 -8.00 -2.69
CA TRP A 10 11.08 -8.27 -1.45
C TRP A 10 9.75 -7.50 -1.39
N LEU A 11 9.75 -6.23 -1.86
CA LEU A 11 8.57 -5.37 -1.81
C LEU A 11 7.55 -5.84 -2.83
N THR A 12 8.01 -6.19 -4.03
CA THR A 12 7.17 -6.78 -5.08
C THR A 12 6.50 -8.05 -4.60
N THR A 13 7.27 -8.97 -3.97
CA THR A 13 6.73 -10.20 -3.39
C THR A 13 5.72 -9.91 -2.29
N ALA A 14 6.04 -9.01 -1.36
CA ALA A 14 5.14 -8.65 -0.27
C ALA A 14 3.82 -8.02 -0.77
N ILE A 15 3.88 -7.12 -1.75
CA ILE A 15 2.68 -6.53 -2.38
C ILE A 15 1.82 -7.62 -3.02
N ARG A 16 2.45 -8.53 -3.78
CA ARG A 16 1.74 -9.63 -4.43
C ARG A 16 1.04 -10.51 -3.41
N SER A 17 1.74 -10.95 -2.36
CA SER A 17 1.12 -11.76 -1.30
C SER A 17 -0.03 -11.05 -0.58
N LEU A 18 0.03 -9.72 -0.43
CA LEU A 18 -1.08 -8.95 0.13
C LEU A 18 -2.25 -8.84 -0.85
N GLN A 19 -2.00 -8.66 -2.15
CA GLN A 19 -3.04 -8.61 -3.18
C GLN A 19 -3.75 -9.96 -3.31
N GLU A 20 -3.03 -11.08 -3.13
CA GLU A 20 -3.62 -12.42 -3.12
C GLU A 20 -4.50 -12.65 -1.87
N GLN A 21 -4.08 -12.17 -0.71
CA GLN A 21 -4.87 -12.26 0.53
C GLN A 21 -6.06 -11.27 0.57
N TYR A 22 -5.91 -10.12 -0.08
CA TYR A 22 -6.83 -9.00 -0.04
C TYR A 22 -7.11 -8.47 -1.46
N PRO A 23 -7.78 -9.27 -2.31
CA PRO A 23 -8.02 -8.92 -3.73
C PRO A 23 -8.92 -7.70 -3.89
N ASP A 24 -9.80 -7.46 -2.92
CA ASP A 24 -10.68 -6.31 -2.89
C ASP A 24 -9.96 -5.02 -2.51
N ASP A 25 -8.83 -5.08 -1.83
CA ASP A 25 -8.17 -3.92 -1.26
C ASP A 25 -7.26 -3.25 -2.30
N LYS A 26 -7.45 -1.95 -2.56
CA LYS A 26 -6.65 -1.22 -3.55
C LYS A 26 -5.53 -0.43 -2.87
N PHE A 27 -4.29 -0.77 -3.20
CA PHE A 27 -3.11 -0.10 -2.67
C PHE A 27 -1.92 -0.14 -3.63
N GLU A 28 -1.01 0.81 -3.48
CA GLU A 28 0.15 1.01 -4.35
C GLU A 28 1.40 1.32 -3.50
N ALA A 29 2.57 0.94 -4.00
CA ALA A 29 3.83 1.37 -3.43
C ALA A 29 4.34 2.61 -4.17
N ILE A 30 4.61 3.68 -3.42
CA ILE A 30 5.13 4.93 -3.95
C ILE A 30 6.55 5.16 -3.43
N LEU A 31 7.46 5.53 -4.33
CA LEU A 31 8.81 5.92 -3.96
C LEU A 31 8.82 7.40 -3.56
N ARG A 32 9.19 7.70 -2.31
CA ARG A 32 9.27 9.07 -1.80
C ARG A 32 10.69 9.40 -1.40
N ARG A 33 11.09 10.63 -1.73
CA ARG A 33 12.34 11.25 -1.25
C ARG A 33 12.05 11.87 0.10
N ALA A 34 12.68 11.39 1.17
CA ALA A 34 12.56 11.94 2.50
C ALA A 34 13.87 12.63 2.94
N PRO A 35 13.82 13.89 3.43
CA PRO A 35 14.95 14.49 4.15
C PRO A 35 15.12 13.80 5.52
N PRO A 36 16.33 13.77 6.10
CA PRO A 36 17.53 14.56 5.80
C PRO A 36 18.58 13.91 4.88
N ARG A 37 18.36 12.72 4.32
CA ARG A 37 19.44 11.94 3.65
C ARG A 37 19.24 11.63 2.17
N THR A 38 18.27 12.25 1.48
CA THR A 38 17.93 11.90 0.08
C THR A 38 17.74 10.39 -0.13
N VAL A 39 17.37 9.67 0.93
CA VAL A 39 17.11 8.23 0.86
C VAL A 39 15.75 8.08 0.18
N LEU A 40 15.74 7.19 -0.79
CA LEU A 40 14.54 6.79 -1.49
C LEU A 40 13.85 5.72 -0.65
N GLU A 41 12.69 6.08 -0.11
CA GLU A 41 11.91 5.22 0.76
C GLU A 41 10.62 4.80 0.05
N TRP A 42 10.38 3.50 0.02
CA TRP A 42 9.13 2.95 -0.47
C TRP A 42 8.05 3.08 0.60
N ARG A 43 6.91 3.66 0.23
CA ARG A 43 5.75 3.80 1.11
C ARG A 43 4.53 3.17 0.49
N MET A 44 3.74 2.50 1.31
CA MET A 44 2.45 1.97 0.92
C MET A 44 1.39 3.05 1.04
N LYS A 45 0.64 3.25 -0.04
CA LYS A 45 -0.51 4.13 -0.12
C LYS A 45 -1.75 3.29 -0.36
N CYS A 46 -2.73 3.46 0.51
CA CYS A 46 -4.05 2.91 0.30
C CYS A 46 -4.85 3.84 -0.62
N LEU A 47 -5.56 3.29 -1.60
CA LEU A 47 -6.43 4.03 -2.50
C LEU A 47 -7.84 4.25 -1.91
N ASP A 48 -8.25 3.38 -1.00
CA ASP A 48 -9.53 3.45 -0.30
C ASP A 48 -9.50 4.37 0.93
N CYS A 49 -8.32 4.59 1.51
CA CYS A 49 -8.15 5.41 2.70
C CYS A 49 -7.36 6.69 2.36
N PRO A 50 -8.00 7.87 2.34
CA PRO A 50 -7.31 9.12 2.05
C PRO A 50 -6.34 9.50 3.16
N GLY A 51 -5.13 9.91 2.77
CA GLY A 51 -4.22 10.69 3.61
C GLY A 51 -3.16 9.92 4.40
N LYS A 52 -3.20 8.59 4.49
CA LYS A 52 -2.20 7.83 5.28
C LYS A 52 -1.24 7.05 4.40
N LEU A 53 0.03 7.46 4.46
CA LEU A 53 1.16 6.74 3.86
C LEU A 53 1.83 5.92 4.95
N TYR A 54 2.08 4.65 4.68
CA TYR A 54 2.75 3.74 5.60
C TYR A 54 4.16 3.48 5.10
N ASN A 55 5.15 3.61 5.99
CA ASN A 55 6.52 3.23 5.68
C ASN A 55 6.59 1.70 5.62
N SER A 56 7.32 1.14 4.65
CA SER A 56 7.72 -0.26 4.75
C SER A 56 8.53 -0.45 6.03
N GLY A 57 8.17 -1.45 6.85
CA GLY A 57 8.79 -1.65 8.16
C GLY A 57 10.28 -2.01 8.05
N PRO A 58 11.05 -1.87 9.14
CA PRO A 58 12.40 -2.42 9.20
C PRO A 58 12.37 -3.93 8.95
N GLY A 59 13.30 -4.44 8.14
CA GLY A 59 13.37 -5.87 7.80
C GLY A 59 12.53 -6.28 6.59
N ASP A 60 12.31 -5.38 5.62
CA ASP A 60 11.80 -5.75 4.29
C ASP A 60 10.41 -6.43 4.33
N THR A 61 9.51 -5.96 5.22
CA THR A 61 8.15 -6.49 5.35
C THR A 61 7.06 -5.41 5.34
N LEU A 62 5.85 -5.85 4.98
CA LEU A 62 4.61 -5.06 5.02
C LEU A 62 3.69 -5.46 6.18
N GLN A 63 4.21 -6.12 7.22
CA GLN A 63 3.40 -6.62 8.34
C GLN A 63 2.63 -5.49 9.05
N ASN A 64 3.27 -4.33 9.23
CA ASN A 64 2.63 -3.13 9.79
C ASN A 64 1.46 -2.63 8.92
N TYR A 65 1.58 -2.77 7.60
CA TYR A 65 0.54 -2.39 6.67
C TYR A 65 -0.63 -3.38 6.70
N GLU A 66 -0.38 -4.65 6.97
CA GLU A 66 -1.43 -5.66 7.12
C GLU A 66 -2.40 -5.32 8.27
N VAL A 67 -1.92 -4.72 9.35
CA VAL A 67 -2.78 -4.21 10.44
C VAL A 67 -3.76 -3.15 9.91
N HIS A 68 -3.32 -2.29 8.99
CA HIS A 68 -4.21 -1.35 8.32
C HIS A 68 -5.26 -2.05 7.47
N LEU A 69 -4.89 -3.08 6.73
CA LEU A 69 -5.83 -3.88 5.94
C LEU A 69 -6.85 -4.58 6.84
N ARG A 70 -6.46 -5.07 8.02
CA ARG A 70 -7.39 -5.70 8.99
C ARG A 70 -8.25 -4.69 9.76
N ASN A 71 -7.96 -3.39 9.66
CA ASN A 71 -8.68 -2.36 10.40
C ASN A 71 -10.14 -2.25 9.95
N ARG A 72 -11.08 -2.20 10.92
CA ARG A 72 -12.52 -2.15 10.65
C ARG A 72 -12.94 -0.96 9.76
N GLN A 73 -12.40 0.23 10.02
CA GLN A 73 -12.75 1.42 9.23
C GLN A 73 -12.29 1.30 7.77
N HIS A 74 -11.14 0.68 7.54
CA HIS A 74 -10.65 0.42 6.21
C HIS A 74 -11.58 -0.56 5.48
N ARG A 75 -11.94 -1.68 6.13
CA ARG A 75 -12.89 -2.65 5.59
C ARG A 75 -14.25 -2.06 5.24
N LEU A 76 -14.76 -1.13 6.06
CA LEU A 76 -15.99 -0.41 5.76
C LEU A 76 -15.87 0.46 4.50
N ARG A 77 -14.73 1.14 4.29
CA ARG A 77 -14.50 1.93 3.07
C ARG A 77 -14.37 1.06 1.84
N VAL A 78 -13.61 -0.04 1.92
CA VAL A 78 -13.48 -1.01 0.83
C VAL A 78 -14.84 -1.58 0.47
N ASN A 79 -15.63 -2.03 1.45
CA ASN A 79 -16.96 -2.57 1.20
C ASN A 79 -17.90 -1.49 0.63
N SER A 80 -17.87 -0.26 1.15
CA SER A 80 -18.61 0.87 0.56
C SER A 80 -18.26 1.05 -0.92
N ARG A 81 -16.96 1.02 -1.28
CA ARG A 81 -16.54 1.08 -2.69
C ARG A 81 -17.08 -0.09 -3.48
N LEU A 82 -16.98 -1.32 -2.99
CA LEU A 82 -17.48 -2.51 -3.71
C LEU A 82 -19.00 -2.43 -3.93
N THR A 83 -19.75 -1.92 -2.95
CA THR A 83 -21.20 -1.74 -3.05
C THR A 83 -21.62 -0.56 -3.92
N GLN A 84 -20.77 0.48 -4.04
CA GLN A 84 -21.02 1.67 -4.85
C GLN A 84 -20.40 1.59 -6.25
N ALA A 85 -19.54 0.60 -6.52
CA ALA A 85 -19.02 0.36 -7.86
C ALA A 85 -20.23 0.06 -8.75
N PRO A 86 -20.55 0.92 -9.73
CA PRO A 86 -21.65 0.64 -10.64
C PRO A 86 -21.32 -0.69 -11.32
N ALA A 87 -22.23 -1.66 -11.16
CA ALA A 87 -22.21 -2.87 -11.95
C ALA A 87 -22.12 -2.43 -13.42
N SER A 88 -20.96 -2.66 -14.03
CA SER A 88 -20.77 -2.50 -15.47
C SER A 88 -21.33 -3.72 -16.18
#